data_AF-A0A4U2MLT4-F1
#
_entry.id   AF-A0A4U2MLT4-F1
#
_cell.length_a   1.000
_cell.length_b   1.000
_cell.length_c   1.000
_cell.angle_alpha   90.00
_cell.angle_beta   90.00
_cell.angle_gamma   90.00
#
_symmetry.space_group_name_H-M   'P 1'
#
loop_
_entity.id
_entity.type
_entity.pdbx_description
1 polymer ?
#
loop_
_entity_poly.entity_id
_entity_poly.type
_entity_poly.pdbx_seq_one_letter_code
_entity_poly.pdbx_strand_id
1 'polypeptide(L)'
;MKQRLSKLADILVNHSTKVQPGDQVLIQSVTEIDPAVVREIIKSVEKAGGYAHVSMRDVSVTRQLILSGSEEQFKLLADGECCRLSKMQVYINLRSPRNAYELADVPAEKMKLYQKVF
;
A
#
# COMPACT_ATOMS: atom_id res chain seq x y z
N MET A 1 21.85 2.29 10.62
CA MET A 1 20.63 2.05 9.80
C MET A 1 19.45 2.94 10.18
N LYS A 2 19.05 3.01 11.47
CA LYS A 2 17.88 3.79 11.92
C LYS A 2 17.83 5.24 11.39
N GLN A 3 18.95 5.96 11.42
CA GLN A 3 19.04 7.34 10.92
C GLN A 3 18.72 7.51 9.42
N ARG A 4 19.06 6.51 8.58
CA ARG A 4 18.72 6.54 7.15
C ARG A 4 17.22 6.32 6.92
N LEU A 5 16.59 5.43 7.70
CA LEU A 5 15.16 5.17 7.63
C LEU A 5 14.34 6.36 8.11
N SER A 6 14.72 6.99 9.23
CA SER A 6 14.05 8.20 9.72
C SER A 6 14.16 9.35 8.72
N LYS A 7 15.31 9.50 8.04
CA LYS A 7 15.49 10.50 6.98
C LYS A 7 14.59 10.23 5.77
N LEU A 8 14.48 8.96 5.34
CA LEU A 8 13.55 8.59 4.27
C LEU A 8 12.10 8.89 4.65
N ALA A 9 11.69 8.51 5.86
CA ALA A 9 10.34 8.77 6.38
C ALA A 9 10.04 10.28 6.39
N ASP A 10 10.98 11.10 6.84
CA ASP A 10 10.87 12.56 6.85
C ASP A 10 10.71 13.13 5.44
N ILE A 11 11.49 12.65 4.46
CA ILE A 11 11.36 13.07 3.05
C ILE A 11 9.99 12.67 2.49
N LEU A 12 9.51 11.46 2.78
CA LEU A 12 8.20 11.02 2.29
C LEU A 12 7.09 11.89 2.88
N VAL A 13 7.05 12.04 4.21
CA VAL A 13 5.95 12.70 4.93
C VAL A 13 5.98 14.21 4.76
N ASN A 14 7.13 14.85 4.98
CA ASN A 14 7.22 16.31 5.09
C ASN A 14 7.55 16.99 3.75
N HIS A 15 8.42 16.38 2.93
CA HIS A 15 8.82 16.97 1.65
C HIS A 15 7.89 16.54 0.50
N SER A 16 7.65 15.24 0.36
CA SER A 16 6.99 14.67 -0.81
C SER A 16 5.48 14.80 -0.72
N THR A 17 4.89 14.41 0.41
CA THR A 17 3.43 14.46 0.62
C THR A 17 2.96 15.67 1.42
N LYS A 18 3.88 16.39 2.08
CA LYS A 18 3.60 17.59 2.89
C LYS A 18 2.39 17.40 3.82
N VAL A 19 2.42 16.32 4.60
CA VAL A 19 1.32 15.97 5.53
C VAL A 19 1.01 17.15 6.45
N GLN A 20 -0.28 17.45 6.59
CA GLN A 20 -0.80 18.48 7.49
C GLN A 20 -1.43 17.84 8.74
N PRO A 21 -1.50 18.58 9.86
CA PRO A 21 -2.27 18.15 11.02
C PRO A 21 -3.72 17.82 10.64
N GLY A 22 -4.18 16.64 11.03
CA GLY A 22 -5.53 16.14 10.74
C GLY A 22 -5.66 15.28 9.48
N ASP A 23 -4.64 15.23 8.60
CA ASP A 23 -4.69 14.40 7.39
C ASP A 23 -4.80 12.91 7.74
N GLN A 24 -5.71 12.20 7.06
CA GLN A 24 -5.75 10.75 7.04
C GLN A 24 -4.72 10.24 6.01
N VAL A 25 -3.68 9.56 6.49
CA VAL A 25 -2.53 9.14 5.68
C VAL A 25 -2.52 7.61 5.52
N LEU A 26 -2.83 7.11 4.33
CA LEU A 26 -2.75 5.70 4.02
C LEU A 26 -1.35 5.30 3.55
N ILE A 27 -0.71 4.41 4.31
CA ILE A 27 0.57 3.79 4.02
C ILE A 27 0.30 2.36 3.54
N GLN A 28 0.49 2.12 2.25
CA GLN A 28 0.43 0.78 1.69
C GLN A 28 1.83 0.27 1.38
N SER A 29 2.11 -0.98 1.74
CA SER A 29 3.35 -1.65 1.37
C SER A 29 3.07 -3.00 0.72
N VAL A 30 3.83 -3.33 -0.30
CA VAL A 30 3.70 -4.59 -1.05
C VAL A 30 5.02 -5.35 -0.97
N THR A 31 4.97 -6.55 -0.35
CA THR A 31 6.03 -7.55 -0.08
C THR A 31 7.38 -6.98 0.37
N GLU A 32 7.92 -7.49 1.47
CA GLU A 32 9.33 -7.35 1.89
C GLU A 32 9.92 -5.96 2.06
N ILE A 33 9.07 -4.93 2.07
CA ILE A 33 9.39 -3.73 2.82
C ILE A 33 9.59 -4.15 4.27
N ASP A 34 10.82 -3.95 4.78
CA ASP A 34 11.11 -4.14 6.20
C ASP A 34 10.09 -3.32 7.03
N PRO A 35 9.34 -3.96 7.95
CA PRO A 35 8.41 -3.25 8.83
C PRO A 35 9.04 -2.08 9.58
N ALA A 36 10.36 -2.05 9.77
CA ALA A 36 11.09 -0.89 10.29
C ALA A 36 10.89 0.38 9.43
N VAL A 37 10.83 0.26 8.10
CA VAL A 37 10.58 1.40 7.20
C VAL A 37 9.17 1.97 7.46
N VAL A 38 8.17 1.09 7.49
CA VAL A 38 6.77 1.48 7.75
C VAL A 38 6.63 2.10 9.13
N ARG A 39 7.27 1.53 10.15
CA ARG A 39 7.28 2.10 11.52
C ARG A 39 7.88 3.50 11.59
N GLU A 40 8.93 3.79 10.82
CA GLU A 40 9.51 5.14 10.79
C GLU A 40 8.61 6.13 10.04
N ILE A 41 7.91 5.70 8.98
CA ILE A 41 6.91 6.54 8.30
C ILE A 41 5.74 6.87 9.23
N ILE A 42 5.20 5.88 9.96
CA ILE A 42 4.14 6.10 10.95
C ILE A 42 4.58 7.17 11.96
N LYS A 43 5.77 7.03 12.56
CA LYS A 43 6.29 8.02 13.51
C LYS A 43 6.39 9.42 12.91
N SER A 44 6.81 9.52 11.65
CA SER A 44 6.91 10.80 10.97
C SER A 44 5.54 11.42 10.69
N VAL A 45 4.53 10.62 10.32
CA VAL A 45 3.14 11.06 10.13
C VAL A 45 2.56 11.60 11.43
N GLU A 46 2.66 10.84 12.53
CA GLU A 46 2.16 11.24 13.85
C GLU A 46 2.85 12.53 14.33
N LYS A 47 4.17 12.66 14.07
CA LYS A 47 4.92 13.89 14.39
C LYS A 47 4.44 15.11 13.59
N ALA A 48 3.97 14.91 12.37
CA ALA A 48 3.34 15.96 11.55
C ALA A 48 1.89 16.26 11.95
N GLY A 49 1.32 15.49 12.89
CA GLY A 49 -0.06 15.63 13.35
C GLY A 49 -1.10 14.95 12.45
N GLY A 50 -0.67 14.15 11.46
CA GLY A 50 -1.56 13.32 10.65
C GLY A 50 -1.89 12.00 11.34
N TYR A 51 -2.89 11.29 10.82
CA TYR A 51 -3.35 9.99 11.32
C TYR A 51 -2.94 8.87 10.36
N ALA A 52 -2.05 7.99 10.81
CA ALA A 52 -1.53 6.91 9.97
C ALA A 52 -2.50 5.71 9.88
N HIS A 53 -2.80 5.28 8.64
CA HIS A 53 -3.49 4.03 8.31
C HIS A 53 -2.53 3.12 7.57
N VAL A 54 -2.49 1.82 7.90
CA VAL A 54 -1.49 0.91 7.33
C VAL A 54 -2.15 -0.30 6.70
N SER A 55 -1.67 -0.66 5.51
CA SER A 55 -1.99 -1.95 4.87
C SER A 55 -0.73 -2.55 4.28
N MET A 56 -0.26 -3.64 4.89
CA MET A 56 0.86 -4.43 4.42
C MET A 56 0.31 -5.65 3.68
N ARG A 57 0.63 -5.78 2.39
CA ARG A 57 0.20 -6.88 1.53
C ARG A 57 1.38 -7.70 1.06
N ASP A 58 1.11 -8.96 0.78
CA ASP A 58 2.04 -9.85 0.13
C ASP A 58 1.59 -10.17 -1.31
N VAL A 59 2.51 -10.06 -2.27
CA VAL A 59 2.24 -10.30 -3.70
C VAL A 59 1.95 -11.76 -3.96
N SER A 60 2.57 -12.72 -3.26
CA SER A 60 2.29 -14.15 -3.44
C SER A 60 0.88 -14.51 -2.98
N VAL A 61 0.40 -13.85 -1.92
CA VAL A 61 -1.00 -13.97 -1.46
C VAL A 61 -1.95 -13.30 -2.45
N THR A 62 -1.59 -12.12 -2.95
CA THR A 62 -2.36 -11.42 -3.99
C THR A 62 -2.45 -12.25 -5.28
N ARG A 63 -1.36 -12.92 -5.65
CA ARG A 63 -1.29 -13.85 -6.79
C ARG A 63 -2.31 -14.98 -6.62
N GLN A 64 -2.31 -15.65 -5.46
CA GLN A 64 -3.27 -16.71 -5.16
C GLN A 64 -4.73 -16.21 -5.21
N LEU A 65 -4.97 -15.00 -4.70
CA LEU A 65 -6.27 -14.33 -4.77
C LEU A 65 -6.73 -14.13 -6.23
N ILE A 66 -5.83 -13.70 -7.11
CA ILE A 66 -6.15 -13.48 -8.54
C ILE A 66 -6.43 -14.82 -9.25
N LEU A 67 -5.64 -15.86 -8.96
CA LEU A 67 -5.81 -17.18 -9.58
C LEU A 67 -7.19 -17.78 -9.30
N SER A 68 -7.64 -17.70 -8.05
CA SER A 68 -8.89 -18.34 -7.61
C SER A 68 -10.11 -17.41 -7.63
N GLY A 69 -9.92 -16.10 -7.77
CA GLY A 69 -10.99 -15.12 -7.56
C GLY A 69 -12.03 -15.02 -8.68
N SER A 70 -13.18 -14.46 -8.32
CA SER A 70 -14.32 -14.15 -9.20
C SER A 70 -14.53 -12.64 -9.35
N GLU A 71 -15.35 -12.25 -10.33
CA GLU A 71 -15.70 -10.85 -10.56
C GLU A 71 -16.43 -10.23 -9.36
N GLU A 72 -17.39 -10.94 -8.78
CA GLU A 72 -18.18 -10.47 -7.63
C GLU A 72 -17.30 -10.24 -6.40
N GLN A 73 -16.34 -11.14 -6.17
CA GLN A 73 -15.36 -10.99 -5.10
C GLN A 73 -14.49 -9.74 -5.31
N PHE A 74 -13.99 -9.52 -6.54
CA PHE A 74 -13.16 -8.37 -6.85
C PHE A 74 -13.94 -7.05 -6.76
N LYS A 75 -15.22 -7.03 -7.15
CA LYS A 75 -16.09 -5.84 -6.98
C LYS A 75 -16.21 -5.46 -5.52
N LEU A 76 -16.52 -6.43 -4.65
CA LEU A 76 -16.63 -6.17 -3.21
C LEU A 76 -15.30 -5.68 -2.62
N LEU A 77 -14.17 -6.26 -3.05
CA LEU A 77 -12.85 -5.79 -2.64
C LEU A 77 -12.57 -4.35 -3.12
N ALA A 78 -12.92 -4.03 -4.36
CA ALA A 78 -12.75 -2.70 -4.93
C ALA A 78 -13.60 -1.66 -4.19
N ASP A 79 -14.86 -1.98 -3.91
CA ASP A 79 -15.78 -1.10 -3.18
C ASP A 79 -15.23 -0.76 -1.78
N GLY A 80 -14.68 -1.76 -1.07
CA GLY A 80 -14.04 -1.57 0.22
C GLY A 80 -12.81 -0.66 0.15
N GLU A 81 -11.92 -0.89 -0.83
CA GLU A 81 -10.72 -0.06 -1.02
C GLU A 81 -11.07 1.37 -1.46
N CYS A 82 -12.02 1.54 -2.37
CA CYS A 82 -12.53 2.84 -2.81
C CYS A 82 -13.15 3.62 -1.65
N CYS A 83 -13.98 2.96 -0.82
CA CYS A 83 -14.56 3.57 0.37
C CYS A 83 -13.50 4.01 1.39
N ARG A 84 -12.41 3.26 1.51
CA ARG A 84 -11.29 3.65 2.36
C ARG A 84 -10.51 4.82 1.76
N LEU A 85 -10.10 4.71 0.50
CA LEU A 85 -9.30 5.72 -0.22
C LEU A 85 -10.03 7.07 -0.30
N SER A 86 -11.34 7.08 -0.46
CA SER A 86 -12.14 8.32 -0.50
C SER A 86 -12.09 9.12 0.81
N LYS A 87 -11.66 8.50 1.92
CA LYS A 87 -11.51 9.15 3.23
C LYS A 87 -10.08 9.59 3.51
N MET A 88 -9.13 9.32 2.60
CA MET A 88 -7.70 9.62 2.80
C MET A 88 -7.32 10.92 2.09
N GLN A 89 -6.51 11.75 2.74
CA GLN A 89 -5.93 12.96 2.13
C GLN A 89 -4.56 12.67 1.52
N VAL A 90 -3.83 11.71 2.09
CA VAL A 90 -2.47 11.36 1.66
C VAL A 90 -2.36 9.85 1.46
N TYR A 91 -1.66 9.46 0.41
CA TYR A 91 -1.40 8.06 0.08
C TYR A 91 0.08 7.83 -0.23
N ILE A 92 0.71 6.92 0.52
CA ILE A 92 2.11 6.52 0.37
C ILE A 92 2.12 5.02 0.01
N ASN A 93 2.56 4.69 -1.20
CA ASN A 93 2.69 3.31 -1.67
C ASN A 93 4.16 2.91 -1.79
N LEU A 94 4.56 1.91 -1.02
CA LEU A 94 5.90 1.31 -1.05
C LEU A 94 5.85 -0.03 -1.78
N ARG A 95 6.63 -0.16 -2.85
CA ARG A 95 6.71 -1.38 -3.65
C ARG A 95 8.13 -1.92 -3.62
N SER A 96 8.31 -3.14 -3.12
CA SER A 96 9.59 -3.83 -3.11
C SER A 96 9.43 -5.36 -3.25
N PRO A 97 8.78 -5.85 -4.33
CA PRO A 97 8.54 -7.27 -4.49
C PRO A 97 9.85 -8.06 -4.50
N ARG A 98 9.92 -9.16 -3.73
CA ARG A 98 11.06 -10.10 -3.74
C ARG A 98 11.31 -10.68 -5.12
N ASN A 99 10.21 -10.95 -5.81
CA ASN A 99 10.20 -11.56 -7.13
C ASN A 99 9.42 -10.64 -8.08
N ALA A 100 10.12 -10.08 -9.06
CA ALA A 100 9.49 -9.27 -10.09
C ALA A 100 8.56 -10.10 -11.01
N TYR A 101 8.74 -11.42 -11.02
CA TYR A 101 7.96 -12.38 -11.81
C TYR A 101 6.89 -13.10 -10.99
N GLU A 102 6.56 -12.61 -9.79
CA GLU A 102 5.60 -13.30 -8.91
C GLU A 102 4.25 -13.53 -9.60
N LEU A 103 3.82 -12.62 -10.47
CA LEU A 103 2.55 -12.74 -11.19
C LEU A 103 2.67 -13.38 -12.59
N ALA A 104 3.86 -13.86 -12.98
CA ALA A 104 4.17 -14.22 -14.36
C ALA A 104 3.36 -15.42 -14.90
N ASP A 105 2.91 -16.31 -14.01
CA ASP A 105 2.15 -17.51 -14.37
C ASP A 105 0.64 -17.39 -14.13
N VAL A 106 0.18 -16.18 -13.77
CA VAL A 106 -1.25 -15.89 -13.71
C VAL A 106 -1.81 -15.81 -15.14
N PRO A 107 -2.87 -16.56 -15.49
CA PRO A 107 -3.48 -16.49 -16.81
C PRO A 107 -3.92 -15.06 -17.17
N ALA A 108 -3.69 -14.65 -18.42
CA ALA A 108 -3.96 -13.30 -18.88
C ALA A 108 -5.41 -12.86 -18.65
N GLU A 109 -6.37 -13.77 -18.82
CA GLU A 109 -7.80 -13.49 -18.58
C GLU A 109 -8.10 -13.18 -17.11
N LYS A 110 -7.51 -13.93 -16.17
CA LYS A 110 -7.65 -13.69 -14.72
C LYS A 110 -7.02 -12.36 -14.32
N MET A 111 -5.83 -12.06 -14.86
CA MET A 111 -5.17 -10.78 -14.62
C MET A 111 -6.00 -9.61 -15.15
N LYS A 112 -6.54 -9.73 -16.37
CA LYS A 112 -7.40 -8.72 -16.99
C LYS A 112 -8.69 -8.50 -16.21
N LEU A 113 -9.32 -9.58 -15.73
CA LEU A 113 -10.50 -9.49 -14.88
C LEU A 113 -10.19 -8.71 -13.60
N TYR A 114 -9.11 -9.09 -12.90
CA TYR A 114 -8.71 -8.42 -11.68
C TYR A 114 -8.45 -6.93 -11.91
N GLN A 115 -7.59 -6.55 -12.86
CA GLN A 115 -7.22 -5.15 -13.14
C GLN A 115 -8.39 -4.29 -13.63
N LYS A 116 -9.37 -4.88 -14.30
CA LYS A 116 -10.55 -4.14 -14.78
C LYS A 116 -11.49 -3.79 -13.63
N VAL A 117 -11.56 -4.66 -12.62
CA VAL A 117 -12.53 -4.55 -11.52
C VAL A 117 -11.92 -3.87 -10.30
N PHE A 118 -10.64 -4.12 -10.01
CA PHE A 118 -9.88 -3.66 -8.85
C PHE A 118 -8.62 -2.90 -9.27
#